data_AF-A0A133VLR8-F1
#
_entry.id   AF-A0A133VLR8-F1
#
_cell.length_a   1.000
_cell.length_b   1.000
_cell.length_c   1.000
_cell.angle_alpha   90.00
_cell.angle_beta   90.00
_cell.angle_gamma   90.00
#
_symmetry.space_group_name_H-M   'P 1'
#
loop_
_entity.id
_entity.type
_entity.pdbx_description
1 polymer ?
#
loop_
_entity_poly.entity_id
_entity_poly.type
_entity_poly.pdbx_seq_one_letter_code
_entity_poly.pdbx_strand_id
1 'polypeptide(L)'
;DNIISPIVDVKIGYTSSGLQEGENVAESYRIEAGAEVGYQNSGGIRAGIYAGDIIVRQVYRVLPFGNKLMSMDLRGDYLKNQFNYGYVSGAYENGGSWYLDNGDLIENSGYYRVATNEYSGTRYDFVHGENITYHGLCRDAFVEYLEETYPYSPVGGVFHSADRERLEEQGENTLTAYLVPLAAVISVLALAVWWRKRE
;
A
#
# COMPACT_ATOMS: atom_id res chain seq x y z
N ASP A 1 -14.33 26.12 8.49
CA ASP A 1 -13.38 25.13 9.04
C ASP A 1 -14.01 23.93 9.75
N ASN A 2 -15.25 24.00 10.26
CA ASN A 2 -15.87 22.90 11.05
C ASN A 2 -16.61 21.79 10.27
N ILE A 3 -16.64 21.82 8.94
CA ILE A 3 -17.38 20.80 8.14
C ILE A 3 -16.42 19.77 7.52
N ILE A 4 -15.16 20.13 7.25
CA ILE A 4 -14.19 19.22 6.59
C ILE A 4 -13.42 18.37 7.61
N SER A 5 -13.21 18.87 8.83
CA SER A 5 -12.46 18.17 9.89
C SER A 5 -12.92 16.73 10.16
N PRO A 6 -14.22 16.40 10.26
CA PRO A 6 -14.65 15.04 10.58
C PRO A 6 -14.31 13.99 9.51
N ILE A 7 -14.17 14.40 8.24
CA ILE A 7 -13.99 13.48 7.11
C ILE A 7 -12.51 13.14 6.92
N VAL A 8 -11.60 14.07 7.20
CA VAL A 8 -10.16 13.89 6.95
C VAL A 8 -9.34 13.60 8.21
N ASP A 9 -9.91 13.77 9.41
CA ASP A 9 -9.24 13.40 10.68
C ASP A 9 -9.50 11.93 11.08
N VAL A 10 -10.00 11.12 10.15
CA VAL A 10 -10.19 9.68 10.34
C VAL A 10 -8.83 8.99 10.47
N LYS A 11 -8.67 8.21 11.54
CA LYS A 11 -7.50 7.35 11.76
C LYS A 11 -7.63 6.09 10.90
N ILE A 12 -6.59 5.81 10.14
CA ILE A 12 -6.53 4.69 9.19
C ILE A 12 -5.39 3.72 9.52
N GLY A 13 -4.45 4.10 10.38
CA GLY A 13 -3.34 3.22 10.74
C GLY A 13 -2.48 3.77 11.86
N TYR A 14 -1.38 3.07 12.13
CA TYR A 14 -0.36 3.48 13.09
C TYR A 14 1.03 3.05 12.62
N THR A 15 2.00 3.96 12.70
CA THR A 15 3.42 3.64 12.44
C THR A 15 4.30 4.00 13.64
N SER A 16 5.15 3.09 14.10
CA SER A 16 6.06 3.34 15.22
C SER A 16 7.31 4.14 14.83
N SER A 17 7.64 4.19 13.54
CA SER A 17 8.89 4.79 13.03
C SER A 17 8.67 5.89 11.99
N GLY A 18 7.43 6.10 11.54
CA GLY A 18 7.15 6.87 10.33
C GLY A 18 7.24 6.01 9.07
N LEU A 19 6.97 6.63 7.92
CA LEU A 19 6.94 5.96 6.62
C LEU A 19 8.16 6.32 5.76
N GLN A 20 8.36 5.54 4.71
CA GLN A 20 9.20 5.88 3.57
C GLN A 20 8.27 6.21 2.40
N GLU A 21 7.69 7.41 2.41
CA GLU A 21 6.46 7.71 1.64
C GLU A 21 6.63 7.48 0.15
N GLY A 22 7.81 7.78 -0.39
CA GLY A 22 8.12 7.51 -1.79
C GLY A 22 8.01 6.03 -2.15
N GLU A 23 8.69 5.17 -1.39
CA GLU A 23 8.69 3.72 -1.62
C GLU A 23 7.32 3.11 -1.29
N ASN A 24 6.68 3.55 -0.20
CA ASN A 24 5.36 3.07 0.19
C ASN A 24 4.28 3.45 -0.85
N VAL A 25 4.36 4.63 -1.46
CA VAL A 25 3.44 5.04 -2.54
C VAL A 25 3.72 4.29 -3.85
N ALA A 26 5.00 4.09 -4.21
CA ALA A 26 5.32 3.26 -5.36
C ALA A 26 4.78 1.83 -5.17
N GLU A 27 4.93 1.28 -3.96
CA GLU A 27 4.40 -0.03 -3.60
C GLU A 27 2.87 -0.09 -3.63
N SER A 28 2.18 0.93 -3.12
CA SER A 28 0.71 0.97 -3.18
C SER A 28 0.21 0.96 -4.62
N TYR A 29 0.89 1.65 -5.54
CA TYR A 29 0.55 1.63 -6.97
C TYR A 29 0.76 0.25 -7.59
N ARG A 30 1.88 -0.40 -7.25
CA ARG A 30 2.24 -1.72 -7.77
C ARG A 30 1.20 -2.77 -7.36
N ILE A 31 0.83 -2.79 -6.08
CA ILE A 31 -0.15 -3.71 -5.51
C ILE A 31 -1.53 -3.46 -6.13
N GLU A 32 -2.03 -2.23 -6.07
CA GLU A 32 -3.38 -1.88 -6.55
C GLU A 32 -3.57 -2.22 -8.04
N ALA A 33 -2.57 -1.92 -8.87
CA ALA A 33 -2.64 -2.17 -10.30
C ALA A 33 -2.28 -3.62 -10.70
N GLY A 34 -1.85 -4.47 -9.76
CA GLY A 34 -1.31 -5.80 -10.05
C GLY A 34 -0.11 -5.75 -11.00
N ALA A 35 0.75 -4.75 -10.85
CA ALA A 35 1.88 -4.50 -11.74
C ALA A 35 3.17 -5.18 -11.23
N GLU A 36 4.14 -5.36 -12.13
CA GLU A 36 5.47 -5.87 -11.78
C GLU A 36 6.31 -4.78 -11.09
N VAL A 37 6.15 -3.53 -11.52
CA VAL A 37 6.90 -2.39 -11.00
C VAL A 37 5.96 -1.24 -10.64
N GLY A 38 6.17 -0.63 -9.48
CA GLY A 38 5.55 0.62 -9.08
C GLY A 38 6.52 1.79 -9.23
N TYR A 39 6.03 2.93 -9.72
CA TYR A 39 6.85 4.13 -9.86
C TYR A 39 6.12 5.39 -9.38
N GLN A 40 6.78 6.15 -8.51
CA GLN A 40 6.33 7.46 -8.06
C GLN A 40 7.44 8.49 -8.23
N ASN A 41 7.24 9.48 -9.10
CA ASN A 41 8.19 10.56 -9.27
C ASN A 41 8.42 11.34 -7.96
N SER A 42 9.68 11.70 -7.69
CA SER A 42 10.09 12.35 -6.44
C SER A 42 9.29 13.63 -6.12
N GLY A 43 9.05 14.47 -7.13
CA GLY A 43 8.32 15.73 -6.98
C GLY A 43 6.84 15.59 -6.59
N GLY A 44 6.25 14.40 -6.75
CA GLY A 44 4.86 14.12 -6.40
C GLY A 44 4.61 13.94 -4.90
N ILE A 45 5.65 13.58 -4.13
CA ILE A 45 5.58 13.42 -2.67
C ILE A 45 5.83 14.77 -1.99
N ARG A 46 4.87 15.25 -1.18
CA ARG A 46 4.89 16.64 -0.67
C ARG A 46 4.98 16.78 0.85
N ALA A 47 4.84 15.69 1.59
CA ALA A 47 4.93 15.67 3.05
C ALA A 47 5.35 14.28 3.52
N GLY A 48 5.83 14.21 4.77
CA GLY A 48 6.06 12.95 5.47
C GLY A 48 4.96 12.59 6.46
N ILE A 49 4.88 11.31 6.80
CA ILE A 49 4.07 10.71 7.86
C ILE A 49 5.03 10.17 8.91
N TYR A 50 5.15 10.89 10.02
CA TYR A 50 6.01 10.52 11.14
C TYR A 50 5.33 9.49 12.06
N ALA A 51 6.10 8.97 13.01
CA ALA A 51 5.61 8.04 14.01
C ALA A 51 4.35 8.55 14.73
N GLY A 52 3.38 7.67 14.93
CA GLY A 52 2.09 7.93 15.54
C GLY A 52 0.91 7.44 14.71
N ASP A 53 -0.27 7.97 15.03
CA ASP A 53 -1.50 7.72 14.28
C ASP A 53 -1.37 8.24 12.85
N ILE A 54 -1.80 7.41 11.91
CA ILE A 54 -1.93 7.77 10.50
C ILE A 54 -3.37 8.21 10.27
N ILE A 55 -3.57 9.41 9.75
CA ILE A 55 -4.89 9.98 9.42
C ILE A 55 -4.98 10.34 7.94
N VAL A 56 -6.20 10.30 7.40
CA VAL A 56 -6.49 10.59 5.97
C VAL A 56 -5.93 11.96 5.55
N ARG A 57 -6.02 12.99 6.39
CA ARG A 57 -5.46 14.33 6.12
C ARG A 57 -3.98 14.29 5.78
N GLN A 58 -3.21 13.39 6.39
CA GLN A 58 -1.79 13.27 6.07
C GLN A 58 -1.60 12.72 4.65
N VAL A 59 -2.40 11.76 4.20
CA VAL A 59 -2.38 11.26 2.81
C VAL A 59 -2.65 12.39 1.80
N TYR A 60 -3.61 13.29 2.10
CA TYR A 60 -3.83 14.49 1.28
C TYR A 60 -2.63 15.44 1.24
N ARG A 61 -1.82 15.49 2.31
CA ARG A 61 -0.58 16.27 2.33
C ARG A 61 0.55 15.57 1.58
N VAL A 62 0.61 14.24 1.61
CA VAL A 62 1.60 13.44 0.86
C VAL A 62 1.34 13.55 -0.65
N LEU A 63 0.10 13.33 -1.09
CA LEU A 63 -0.35 13.29 -2.49
C LEU A 63 -1.42 14.36 -2.79
N PRO A 64 -1.08 15.66 -2.83
CA PRO A 64 -2.08 16.73 -2.89
C PRO A 64 -2.72 16.91 -4.27
N PHE A 65 -2.12 16.40 -5.34
CA PHE A 65 -2.48 16.76 -6.71
C PHE A 65 -3.73 16.07 -7.24
N GLY A 66 -4.23 15.03 -6.57
CA GLY A 66 -5.40 14.28 -7.02
C GLY A 66 -5.17 13.52 -8.33
N ASN A 67 -3.92 13.13 -8.61
CA ASN A 67 -3.57 12.33 -9.77
C ASN A 67 -4.30 10.98 -9.73
N LYS A 68 -4.67 10.49 -10.91
CA LYS A 68 -5.13 9.12 -11.11
C LYS A 68 -3.96 8.14 -11.13
N LEU A 69 -4.21 6.95 -10.61
CA LEU A 69 -3.33 5.80 -10.78
C LEU A 69 -3.60 5.18 -12.16
N MET A 70 -2.52 4.90 -12.89
CA MET A 70 -2.57 4.20 -14.16
C MET A 70 -1.48 3.14 -14.23
N SER A 71 -1.70 2.13 -15.08
CA SER A 71 -0.67 1.15 -15.43
C SER A 71 -0.56 0.97 -16.94
N MET A 72 0.62 0.60 -17.41
CA MET A 72 0.93 0.40 -18.82
C MET A 72 1.99 -0.69 -18.97
N ASP A 73 2.11 -1.23 -20.18
CA ASP A 73 3.23 -2.08 -20.54
C ASP A 73 4.33 -1.19 -21.11
N LEU A 74 5.50 -1.20 -20.48
CA LEU A 74 6.62 -0.33 -20.84
C LEU A 74 7.86 -1.14 -21.12
N ARG A 75 8.58 -0.76 -22.18
CA ARG A 75 9.84 -1.40 -22.54
C ARG A 75 10.92 -1.13 -21.49
N GLY A 76 11.75 -2.12 -21.19
CA GLY A 76 12.68 -2.09 -20.06
C GLY A 76 13.73 -0.97 -20.13
N ASP A 77 14.18 -0.56 -21.31
CA ASP A 77 15.07 0.59 -21.47
C ASP A 77 14.40 1.92 -21.08
N TYR A 78 13.17 2.15 -21.54
CA TYR A 78 12.36 3.30 -21.14
C TYR A 78 12.06 3.29 -19.64
N LEU A 79 11.74 2.13 -19.08
CA LEU A 79 11.48 2.00 -17.65
C LEU A 79 12.72 2.37 -16.81
N LYS A 80 13.88 1.78 -17.13
CA LYS A 80 15.12 2.01 -16.37
C LYS A 80 15.60 3.46 -16.41
N ASN A 81 15.35 4.16 -17.51
CA ASN A 81 15.66 5.59 -17.60
C ASN A 81 14.90 6.43 -16.56
N GLN A 82 13.76 5.95 -16.05
CA GLN A 82 12.92 6.71 -15.11
C GLN A 82 13.31 6.47 -13.64
N PHE A 83 13.97 5.36 -13.32
CA PHE A 83 14.26 4.92 -11.95
C PHE A 83 15.06 5.94 -11.12
N ASN A 84 15.98 6.68 -11.75
CA ASN A 84 16.78 7.70 -11.04
C ASN A 84 16.00 8.99 -10.70
N TYR A 85 14.76 9.13 -11.16
CA TYR A 85 13.96 10.36 -10.99
C TYR A 85 12.80 10.20 -10.00
N GLY A 86 12.64 9.01 -9.43
CA GLY A 86 11.55 8.68 -8.51
C GLY A 86 11.87 7.51 -7.62
N TYR A 87 10.83 7.03 -6.97
CA TYR A 87 10.83 5.86 -6.09
C TYR A 87 10.30 4.67 -6.87
N VAL A 88 10.84 3.49 -6.59
CA VAL A 88 10.62 2.28 -7.37
C VAL A 88 10.35 1.12 -6.42
N SER A 89 9.25 0.42 -6.66
CA SER A 89 8.95 -0.85 -5.98
C SER A 89 8.84 -2.00 -6.98
N GLY A 90 9.07 -3.23 -6.54
CA GLY A 90 9.05 -4.40 -7.41
C GLY A 90 10.32 -4.63 -8.22
N ALA A 91 11.33 -3.76 -8.07
CA ALA A 91 12.60 -3.87 -8.76
C ALA A 91 13.76 -3.32 -7.92
N TYR A 92 14.95 -3.87 -8.11
CA TYR A 92 16.18 -3.47 -7.42
C TYR A 92 17.39 -3.43 -8.35
N GLU A 93 18.37 -2.59 -8.02
CA GLU A 93 19.65 -2.54 -8.73
C GLU A 93 20.68 -3.46 -8.05
N ASN A 94 21.42 -4.22 -8.86
CA ASN A 94 22.59 -4.95 -8.41
C ASN A 94 23.67 -4.92 -9.50
N GLY A 95 24.82 -4.33 -9.18
CA GLY A 95 25.99 -4.30 -10.08
C GLY A 95 25.73 -3.55 -11.40
N GLY A 96 24.95 -2.47 -11.40
CA GLY A 96 24.63 -1.69 -12.60
C GLY A 96 23.51 -2.27 -13.47
N SER A 97 22.89 -3.37 -13.05
CA SER A 97 21.74 -3.99 -13.72
C SER A 97 20.53 -3.96 -12.80
N TRP A 98 19.34 -3.86 -13.40
CA TRP A 98 18.07 -3.85 -12.68
C TRP A 98 17.37 -5.20 -12.81
N TYR A 99 16.82 -5.67 -11.69
CA TYR A 99 16.11 -6.93 -11.58
C TYR A 99 14.73 -6.68 -11.00
N LEU A 100 13.75 -7.49 -11.36
CA LEU A 100 12.51 -7.59 -10.63
C LEU A 100 12.75 -8.27 -9.27
N ASP A 101 11.86 -8.07 -8.30
CA ASP A 101 11.98 -8.67 -6.96
C ASP A 101 12.01 -10.20 -6.95
N ASN A 102 11.50 -10.85 -8.01
CA ASN A 102 11.58 -12.29 -8.20
C ASN A 102 12.97 -12.77 -8.67
N GLY A 103 13.90 -11.85 -8.95
CA GLY A 103 15.26 -12.11 -9.42
C GLY A 103 15.45 -12.05 -10.93
N ASP A 104 14.39 -11.84 -11.71
CA ASP A 104 14.48 -11.77 -13.17
C ASP A 104 15.11 -10.45 -13.64
N LEU A 105 15.95 -10.52 -14.67
CA LEU A 105 16.60 -9.35 -15.26
C LEU A 105 15.58 -8.47 -16.00
N ILE A 106 15.64 -7.15 -15.78
CA ILE A 106 14.92 -6.17 -16.59
C ILE A 106 15.71 -5.91 -17.88
N GLU A 107 15.41 -6.73 -18.89
CA GLU A 107 15.98 -6.67 -20.23
C GLU A 107 15.57 -5.39 -20.97
N ASN A 108 16.49 -4.81 -21.76
CA ASN A 108 16.20 -3.57 -22.49
C ASN A 108 15.03 -3.70 -23.47
N SER A 109 14.85 -4.87 -24.08
CA SER A 109 13.78 -5.13 -25.05
C SER A 109 12.54 -5.80 -24.45
N GLY A 110 12.59 -6.18 -23.17
CA GLY A 110 11.44 -6.77 -22.46
C GLY A 110 10.35 -5.72 -22.22
N TYR A 111 9.11 -6.16 -22.09
CA TYR A 111 7.99 -5.31 -21.67
C TYR A 111 7.53 -5.74 -20.29
N TYR A 112 7.30 -4.74 -19.45
CA TYR A 112 6.95 -4.93 -18.05
C TYR A 112 5.70 -4.13 -17.74
N ARG A 113 4.80 -4.70 -16.94
CA ARG A 113 3.64 -3.98 -16.43
C ARG A 113 4.09 -3.02 -15.33
N VAL A 114 3.90 -1.74 -15.55
CA VAL A 114 4.34 -0.67 -14.63
C VAL A 114 3.15 0.17 -14.20
N ALA A 115 3.03 0.43 -12.91
CA ALA A 115 2.02 1.31 -12.32
C ALA A 115 2.64 2.65 -11.90
N THR A 116 1.99 3.75 -12.25
CA THR A 116 2.43 5.10 -11.89
C THR A 116 1.27 6.09 -11.85
N ASN A 117 1.52 7.28 -11.32
CA ASN A 117 0.55 8.38 -11.37
C ASN A 117 0.44 8.96 -12.80
N GLU A 118 -0.73 9.51 -13.13
CA GLU A 118 -1.02 10.00 -14.49
C GLU A 118 -0.10 11.16 -14.94
N TYR A 119 0.46 11.93 -14.01
CA TYR A 119 1.39 13.00 -14.36
C TYR A 119 2.69 12.43 -14.95
N SER A 120 3.24 11.37 -14.34
CA SER A 120 4.39 10.64 -14.88
C SER A 120 4.01 9.84 -16.11
N GLY A 121 2.90 9.10 -16.05
CA GLY A 121 2.47 8.20 -17.12
C GLY A 121 2.11 8.87 -18.45
N THR A 122 1.91 10.19 -18.46
CA THR A 122 1.64 10.99 -19.67
C THR A 122 2.84 11.82 -20.12
N ARG A 123 4.03 11.59 -19.55
CA ARG A 123 5.27 12.36 -19.77
C ARG A 123 6.49 11.45 -19.78
N TYR A 124 7.66 12.04 -20.06
CA TYR A 124 8.95 11.33 -20.05
C TYR A 124 8.91 10.09 -20.96
N ASP A 125 9.65 9.04 -20.63
CA ASP A 125 9.64 7.82 -21.44
C ASP A 125 8.36 6.99 -21.26
N PHE A 126 7.51 7.29 -20.27
CA PHE A 126 6.21 6.63 -20.10
C PHE A 126 5.23 6.93 -21.24
N VAL A 127 5.45 7.98 -22.05
CA VAL A 127 4.63 8.25 -23.24
C VAL A 127 4.71 7.13 -24.29
N HIS A 128 5.71 6.25 -24.18
CA HIS A 128 5.89 5.08 -25.02
C HIS A 128 5.14 3.84 -24.51
N GLY A 129 4.43 3.94 -23.38
CA GLY A 129 3.69 2.83 -22.80
C GLY A 129 2.46 2.43 -23.61
N GLU A 130 2.17 1.13 -23.58
CA GLU A 130 1.05 0.51 -24.28
C GLU A 130 0.05 -0.09 -23.28
N ASN A 131 -1.14 -0.52 -23.75
CA ASN A 131 -2.14 -1.22 -22.93
C ASN A 131 -2.53 -0.48 -21.62
N ILE A 132 -2.74 0.83 -21.73
CA ILE A 132 -3.00 1.72 -20.58
C ILE A 132 -4.32 1.34 -19.87
N THR A 133 -4.28 1.28 -18.54
CA THR A 133 -5.45 1.07 -17.67
C THR A 133 -5.42 2.05 -16.51
N TYR A 134 -6.59 2.52 -16.05
CA TYR A 134 -6.72 3.42 -14.90
C TYR A 134 -7.36 2.70 -13.72
N HIS A 135 -6.92 3.04 -12.51
CA HIS A 135 -7.27 2.36 -11.25
C HIS A 135 -7.79 3.34 -10.19
N GLY A 136 -8.48 4.40 -10.60
CA GLY A 136 -8.97 5.42 -9.66
C GLY A 136 -7.88 6.42 -9.23
N LEU A 137 -7.96 6.93 -8.00
CA LEU A 137 -7.03 7.94 -7.49
C LEU A 137 -5.81 7.31 -6.83
N CYS A 138 -4.64 7.91 -7.04
CA CYS A 138 -3.40 7.55 -6.34
C CYS A 138 -3.55 7.58 -4.80
N ARG A 139 -4.37 8.50 -4.28
CA ARG A 139 -4.62 8.61 -2.84
C ARG A 139 -5.41 7.43 -2.31
N ASP A 140 -6.38 6.92 -3.06
CA ASP A 140 -7.25 5.84 -2.60
C ASP A 140 -6.42 4.56 -2.49
N ALA A 141 -5.62 4.26 -3.53
CA ALA A 141 -4.63 3.18 -3.51
C ALA A 141 -3.66 3.28 -2.31
N PHE A 142 -3.20 4.50 -1.99
CA PHE A 142 -2.30 4.68 -0.86
C PHE A 142 -3.01 4.54 0.50
N VAL A 143 -4.27 4.99 0.62
CA VAL A 143 -5.07 4.76 1.84
C VAL A 143 -5.25 3.26 2.07
N GLU A 144 -5.68 2.52 1.05
CA GLU A 144 -5.91 1.07 1.15
C GLU A 144 -4.63 0.33 1.57
N TYR A 145 -3.50 0.64 0.91
CA TYR A 145 -2.19 0.11 1.31
C TYR A 145 -1.84 0.39 2.77
N LEU A 146 -2.13 1.59 3.28
CA LEU A 146 -1.83 1.95 4.67
C LEU A 146 -2.72 1.20 5.66
N GLU A 147 -4.01 1.03 5.35
CA GLU A 147 -4.94 0.28 6.19
C GLU A 147 -4.54 -1.20 6.31
N GLU A 148 -4.03 -1.79 5.23
CA GLU A 148 -3.55 -3.18 5.22
C GLU A 148 -2.17 -3.34 5.87
N THR A 149 -1.22 -2.45 5.58
CA THR A 149 0.19 -2.61 5.96
C THR A 149 0.48 -2.07 7.36
N TYR A 150 -0.24 -1.03 7.77
CA TYR A 150 -0.06 -0.35 9.06
C TYR A 150 -1.37 -0.36 9.86
N PRO A 151 -1.97 -1.55 10.07
CA PRO A 151 -3.31 -1.65 10.65
C PRO A 151 -3.32 -0.96 12.02
N TYR A 152 -4.39 -0.21 12.26
CA TYR A 152 -4.60 0.40 13.56
C TYR A 152 -4.70 -0.70 14.62
N SER A 153 -3.76 -0.71 15.56
CA SER A 153 -3.82 -1.56 16.75
C SER A 153 -4.07 -0.65 17.95
N PRO A 154 -5.24 -0.71 18.60
CA PRO A 154 -5.51 0.10 19.77
C PRO A 154 -4.55 -0.30 20.89
N VAL A 155 -3.51 0.50 21.11
CA VAL A 155 -2.59 0.32 22.23
C VAL A 155 -3.36 0.64 23.52
N GLY A 156 -3.69 -0.39 24.31
CA GLY A 156 -4.10 -0.23 25.71
C GLY A 156 -5.61 -0.16 26.00
N GLY A 157 -6.48 -0.77 25.19
CA GLY A 157 -7.87 -1.04 25.60
C GLY A 157 -8.78 0.18 25.77
N VAL A 158 -8.38 1.37 25.28
CA VAL A 158 -9.25 2.54 25.23
C VAL A 158 -9.92 2.60 23.86
N PHE A 159 -11.07 1.92 23.77
CA PHE A 159 -12.00 2.05 22.64
C PHE A 159 -12.52 3.49 22.55
N HIS A 160 -12.32 4.14 21.41
CA HIS A 160 -12.95 5.42 21.08
C HIS A 160 -14.32 5.18 20.42
N SER A 161 -15.20 6.17 20.48
CA SER A 161 -16.53 6.09 19.85
C SER A 161 -16.48 5.85 18.33
N ALA A 162 -15.42 6.31 17.67
CA ALA A 162 -15.17 6.08 16.24
C ALA A 162 -14.78 4.62 15.91
N ASP A 163 -14.19 3.89 16.87
CA ASP A 163 -13.89 2.46 16.71
C ASP A 163 -15.19 1.64 16.71
N ARG A 164 -16.26 2.16 17.33
CA ARG A 164 -17.56 1.49 17.45
C ARG A 164 -18.34 1.48 16.14
N GLU A 165 -18.35 2.61 15.41
CA GLU A 165 -18.99 2.70 14.08
C GLU A 165 -18.31 1.77 13.06
N ARG A 166 -16.97 1.67 13.11
CA ARG A 166 -16.21 0.79 12.21
C ARG A 166 -16.40 -0.70 12.53
N LEU A 167 -16.57 -1.05 13.81
CA LEU A 167 -16.91 -2.42 14.24
C LEU A 167 -18.36 -2.80 13.95
N GLU A 168 -19.29 -1.83 13.90
CA GLU A 168 -20.68 -2.05 13.50
C GLU A 168 -20.80 -2.28 11.97
N GLU A 169 -20.00 -1.59 11.14
CA GLU A 169 -19.91 -1.88 9.69
C GLU A 169 -19.14 -3.18 9.37
N GLN A 170 -18.12 -3.52 10.15
CA GLN A 170 -17.36 -4.78 10.00
C GLN A 170 -17.99 -5.97 10.75
N GLY A 171 -19.12 -5.76 11.44
CA GLY A 171 -19.70 -6.65 12.44
C GLY A 171 -20.20 -8.01 11.95
N GLU A 172 -20.34 -8.22 10.63
CA GLU A 172 -20.68 -9.54 10.08
C GLU A 172 -19.44 -10.37 9.69
N ASN A 173 -18.30 -9.75 9.37
CA ASN A 173 -17.09 -10.44 8.87
C ASN A 173 -15.95 -10.58 9.89
N THR A 174 -15.92 -9.77 10.94
CA THR A 174 -14.86 -9.82 11.96
C THR A 174 -15.10 -10.90 13.03
N LEU A 175 -16.37 -11.13 13.42
CA LEU A 175 -16.69 -12.22 14.35
C LEU A 175 -16.27 -13.59 13.80
N THR A 176 -16.43 -13.85 12.49
CA THR A 176 -15.96 -15.08 11.84
C THR A 176 -14.43 -15.15 11.73
N ALA A 177 -13.76 -14.04 11.41
CA ALA A 177 -12.30 -13.99 11.31
C ALA A 177 -11.57 -14.25 12.64
N TYR A 178 -12.15 -13.87 13.78
CA TYR A 178 -11.58 -14.13 15.11
C TYR A 178 -12.12 -15.42 15.77
N LEU A 179 -13.38 -15.82 15.55
CA LEU A 179 -13.95 -17.04 16.17
C LEU A 179 -13.38 -18.33 15.59
N VAL A 180 -13.11 -18.40 14.28
CA VAL A 180 -12.59 -19.61 13.63
C VAL A 180 -11.19 -19.99 14.13
N PRO A 181 -10.20 -19.09 14.19
CA PRO A 181 -8.89 -19.41 14.75
C PRO A 181 -8.94 -19.66 16.27
N LEU A 182 -9.80 -18.97 17.03
CA LEU A 182 -9.91 -19.19 18.48
C LEU A 182 -10.49 -20.58 18.81
N ALA A 183 -11.51 -21.02 18.07
CA ALA A 183 -12.09 -22.36 18.21
C ALA A 183 -11.08 -23.46 17.84
N ALA A 184 -10.23 -23.23 16.84
CA ALA A 184 -9.15 -24.16 16.48
C ALA A 184 -8.11 -24.29 17.60
N VAL A 185 -7.70 -23.17 18.23
CA VAL A 185 -6.76 -23.17 19.35
C VAL A 185 -7.34 -23.86 20.59
N ILE A 186 -8.62 -23.61 20.92
CA ILE A 186 -9.29 -24.29 22.04
C ILE A 186 -9.40 -25.79 21.78
N SER A 187 -9.67 -26.20 20.54
CA SER A 187 -9.77 -27.62 20.17
C SER A 187 -8.44 -28.34 20.29
N VAL A 188 -7.33 -27.71 19.87
CA VAL A 188 -5.97 -28.25 20.01
C VAL A 188 -5.57 -28.36 21.48
N LEU A 189 -5.88 -27.36 22.31
CA LEU A 189 -5.61 -27.38 23.74
C LEU A 189 -6.46 -28.43 24.48
N ALA A 190 -7.73 -28.58 24.12
CA ALA A 190 -8.61 -29.59 24.70
C ALA A 190 -8.12 -31.02 24.35
N LEU A 191 -7.67 -31.26 23.12
CA LEU A 191 -7.06 -32.52 22.70
C LEU A 191 -5.75 -32.80 23.46
N ALA A 192 -4.87 -31.80 23.61
CA ALA A 192 -3.62 -31.94 24.35
C ALA A 192 -3.85 -32.24 25.85
N VAL A 193 -4.82 -31.57 26.47
CA VAL A 193 -5.20 -31.80 27.88
C VAL A 193 -5.86 -33.18 28.06
N TRP A 194 -6.67 -33.62 27.11
CA TRP A 194 -7.30 -34.94 27.14
C TRP A 194 -6.27 -36.07 26.99
N TRP A 195 -5.29 -35.91 26.10
CA TRP A 195 -4.21 -36.88 25.90
C TRP A 195 -3.35 -37.05 27.16
N ARG A 196 -3.03 -35.94 27.84
CA ARG A 196 -2.23 -35.93 29.08
C ARG A 196 -2.94 -36.55 30.31
N LYS A 197 -4.25 -36.80 30.23
CA LYS A 197 -5.03 -37.50 31.29
C LYS A 197 -5.18 -39.01 31.04
N ARG A 198 -4.68 -39.54 29.92
CA ARG A 198 -4.75 -40.96 29.56
C ARG A 198 -3.43 -41.72 29.74
N GLU A 199 -2.35 -41.02 30.07
CA GLU A 199 -1.11 -41.58 30.63
C GLU A 199 -1.21 -41.64 32.16
#